data_AF-A0A7W0LY85-F1
#
_entry.id   AF-A0A7W0LY85-F1
#
_cell.length_a   1.000
_cell.length_b   1.000
_cell.length_c   1.000
_cell.angle_alpha   90.00
_cell.angle_beta   90.00
_cell.angle_gamma   90.00
#
_symmetry.space_group_name_H-M   'P 1'
#
loop_
_entity.id
_entity.type
_entity.pdbx_description
1 polymer ?
#
loop_
_entity_poly.entity_id
_entity_poly.type
_entity_poly.pdbx_seq_one_letter_code
_entity_poly.pdbx_strand_id
1 'polypeptide(L)'
;MTDQAAGTGSKAGPAFYARSGGRAADWWTLLHPPYTVWHLSYAVLGAAVAPHRDWVALAATVLAFFLAVGVAAHALDELNGRPLDTAISDQVLWVAAVLGLAGAAALGMAGVAWGAWALALFVPVGVVVVLGYNLELFAGRLHTDVGFAVWWGGFPVVVGYVAQQPPLDWTQLVAAGGVTAAAAGTAYAQRILSTPARRL
;
A
#
# COMPACT_ATOMS: atom_id res chain seq x y z
N MET A 1 -3.00 -31.54 31.92
CA MET A 1 -1.61 -32.04 31.83
C MET A 1 -1.49 -32.67 30.45
N THR A 2 -0.68 -32.24 29.49
CA THR A 2 0.43 -31.28 29.30
C THR A 2 0.60 -31.30 27.75
N ASP A 3 0.74 -30.22 26.99
CA ASP A 3 1.81 -29.24 27.01
C ASP A 3 1.34 -27.92 26.39
N GLN A 4 1.29 -26.87 27.20
CA GLN A 4 1.60 -25.54 26.70
C GLN A 4 3.13 -25.48 26.58
N ALA A 5 3.64 -25.73 25.38
CA ALA A 5 4.96 -25.22 25.03
C ALA A 5 4.81 -23.70 24.85
N ALA A 6 4.98 -22.97 25.95
CA ALA A 6 5.21 -21.54 25.94
C ALA A 6 6.51 -21.28 25.17
N GLY A 7 6.40 -21.19 23.85
CA GLY A 7 7.45 -20.63 23.01
C GLY A 7 7.66 -19.20 23.47
N THR A 8 8.82 -18.93 24.06
CA THR A 8 9.31 -17.57 24.25
C THR A 8 9.49 -16.98 22.85
N GLY A 9 8.42 -16.34 22.36
CA GLY A 9 8.42 -15.63 21.09
C GLY A 9 9.43 -14.51 21.18
N SER A 10 10.67 -14.79 20.83
CA SER A 10 11.68 -13.77 20.52
C SER A 10 11.00 -12.83 19.52
N LYS A 11 10.64 -11.63 19.96
CA LYS A 11 10.18 -10.58 19.05
C LYS A 11 11.22 -10.50 17.95
N ALA A 12 10.80 -10.68 16.70
CA ALA A 12 11.71 -10.53 15.56
C ALA A 12 12.41 -9.16 15.70
N GLY A 13 13.71 -9.13 15.48
CA GLY A 13 14.47 -7.88 15.54
C GLY A 13 13.90 -6.83 14.59
N PRO A 14 14.23 -5.54 14.80
CA PRO A 14 13.76 -4.46 13.94
C PRO A 14 14.15 -4.74 12.48
N ALA A 15 13.34 -4.28 11.54
CA ALA A 15 13.59 -4.49 10.11
C ALA A 15 14.95 -3.88 9.67
N PHE A 16 15.59 -4.44 8.64
CA PHE A 16 16.95 -4.08 8.24
C PHE A 16 17.16 -2.59 7.88
N TYR A 17 16.10 -1.89 7.46
CA TYR A 17 16.14 -0.47 7.11
C TYR A 17 15.71 0.44 8.28
N ALA A 18 15.21 -0.15 9.39
CA ALA A 18 14.75 0.60 10.55
C ALA A 18 15.93 1.34 11.19
N ARG A 19 15.68 2.57 11.61
CA ARG A 19 16.68 3.41 12.27
C ARG A 19 16.25 3.67 13.71
N SER A 20 17.22 3.67 14.61
CA SER A 20 17.05 4.13 15.98
C SER A 20 17.55 5.57 16.13
N GLY A 21 17.11 6.27 17.18
CA GLY A 21 17.74 7.54 17.59
C GLY A 21 17.02 8.83 17.16
N GLY A 22 15.71 8.94 17.41
CA GLY A 22 14.98 10.20 17.40
C GLY A 22 13.95 10.34 16.28
N ARG A 23 13.25 11.50 16.28
CA ARG A 23 12.04 11.71 15.45
C ARG A 23 12.24 11.43 13.96
N ALA A 24 13.39 11.82 13.38
CA ALA A 24 13.67 11.57 11.97
C ALA A 24 13.86 10.07 11.67
N ALA A 25 14.43 9.32 12.61
CA ALA A 25 14.58 7.87 12.51
C ALA A 25 13.21 7.18 12.60
N ASP A 26 12.33 7.64 13.49
CA ASP A 26 10.95 7.15 13.58
C ASP A 26 10.17 7.35 12.27
N TRP A 27 10.22 8.56 11.69
CA TRP A 27 9.55 8.82 10.41
C TRP A 27 10.17 8.03 9.25
N TRP A 28 11.48 7.82 9.25
CA TRP A 28 12.12 6.95 8.27
C TRP A 28 11.64 5.50 8.41
N THR A 29 11.55 4.99 9.63
CA THR A 29 11.06 3.63 9.91
C THR A 29 9.59 3.51 9.53
N LEU A 30 8.75 4.49 9.90
CA LEU A 30 7.32 4.57 9.57
C LEU A 30 7.09 4.61 8.05
N LEU A 31 7.90 5.38 7.30
CA LEU A 31 7.81 5.43 5.84
C LEU A 31 8.07 4.07 5.18
N HIS A 32 8.65 3.11 5.90
CA HIS A 32 8.91 1.75 5.42
C HIS A 32 9.53 1.75 4.00
N PRO A 33 10.66 2.45 3.75
CA PRO A 33 10.97 2.97 2.41
C PRO A 33 11.10 1.92 1.31
N PRO A 34 11.75 0.75 1.53
CA PRO A 34 11.78 -0.31 0.52
C PRO A 34 10.37 -0.79 0.14
N TYR A 35 9.48 -0.86 1.12
CA TYR A 35 8.09 -1.25 0.91
C TYR A 35 7.32 -0.16 0.19
N THR A 36 7.38 1.10 0.65
CA THR A 36 6.73 2.22 -0.04
C THR A 36 7.13 2.28 -1.50
N VAL A 37 8.43 2.32 -1.80
CA VAL A 37 8.93 2.41 -3.19
C VAL A 37 8.44 1.23 -4.03
N TRP A 38 8.41 0.02 -3.46
CA TRP A 38 7.89 -1.16 -4.14
C TRP A 38 6.41 -1.01 -4.52
N HIS A 39 5.55 -0.52 -3.62
CA HIS A 39 4.13 -0.30 -3.93
C HIS A 39 3.93 0.84 -4.94
N LEU A 40 4.71 1.92 -4.85
CA LEU A 40 4.67 3.01 -5.83
C LEU A 40 5.09 2.53 -7.23
N SER A 41 6.04 1.60 -7.31
CA SER A 41 6.47 1.03 -8.59
C SER A 41 5.33 0.32 -9.33
N TYR A 42 4.37 -0.29 -8.61
CA TYR A 42 3.21 -0.93 -9.24
C TYR A 42 2.26 0.09 -9.88
N ALA A 43 2.06 1.26 -9.27
CA ALA A 43 1.30 2.34 -9.90
C ALA A 43 1.99 2.85 -11.17
N VAL A 44 3.31 2.99 -11.14
CA VAL A 44 4.11 3.35 -12.32
C VAL A 44 4.01 2.29 -13.41
N LEU A 45 4.08 1.00 -13.06
CA LEU A 45 3.91 -0.11 -14.01
C LEU A 45 2.53 -0.08 -14.65
N GLY A 46 1.47 0.17 -13.88
CA GLY A 46 0.12 0.36 -14.42
C GLY A 46 0.05 1.45 -15.48
N ALA A 47 0.57 2.64 -15.15
CA ALA A 47 0.62 3.75 -16.11
C ALA A 47 1.51 3.44 -17.33
N ALA A 48 2.59 2.69 -17.14
CA ALA A 48 3.50 2.31 -18.21
C ALA A 48 2.88 1.30 -19.18
N VAL A 49 1.84 0.55 -18.79
CA VAL A 49 1.11 -0.33 -19.72
C VAL A 49 0.21 0.45 -20.67
N ALA A 50 -0.31 1.61 -20.25
CA ALA A 50 -1.19 2.43 -21.06
C ALA A 50 -0.51 2.88 -22.37
N PRO A 51 -1.27 3.01 -23.48
CA PRO A 51 -0.69 3.36 -24.79
C PRO A 51 -0.12 4.78 -24.83
N HIS A 52 -0.60 5.67 -23.98
CA HIS A 52 -0.15 7.05 -23.83
C HIS A 52 0.20 7.32 -22.37
N ARG A 53 1.03 8.33 -22.11
CA ARG A 53 1.42 8.73 -20.77
C ARG A 53 1.17 10.22 -20.56
N ASP A 54 0.18 10.52 -19.75
CA ASP A 54 0.03 11.79 -19.09
C ASP A 54 0.92 11.79 -17.84
N TRP A 55 1.99 12.57 -17.90
CA TRP A 55 2.96 12.72 -16.82
C TRP A 55 2.40 13.43 -15.60
N VAL A 56 1.40 14.31 -15.77
CA VAL A 56 0.71 14.98 -14.65
C VAL A 56 -0.16 13.96 -13.92
N ALA A 57 -0.95 13.18 -14.66
CA ALA A 57 -1.75 12.10 -14.07
C ALA A 57 -0.88 11.05 -13.37
N LEU A 58 0.26 10.68 -13.96
CA LEU A 58 1.22 9.77 -13.33
C LEU A 58 1.80 10.35 -12.04
N ALA A 59 2.31 11.58 -12.05
CA ALA A 59 2.86 12.22 -10.87
C ALA A 59 1.81 12.36 -9.74
N ALA A 60 0.58 12.76 -10.09
CA ALA A 60 -0.54 12.83 -9.16
C ALA A 60 -0.89 11.45 -8.59
N THR A 61 -0.89 10.40 -9.41
CA THR A 61 -1.15 9.02 -8.97
C THR A 61 -0.06 8.52 -8.01
N VAL A 62 1.22 8.73 -8.35
CA VAL A 62 2.34 8.35 -7.47
C VAL A 62 2.28 9.10 -6.15
N LEU A 63 1.97 10.41 -6.17
CA LEU A 63 1.78 11.19 -4.96
C LEU A 63 0.59 10.69 -4.13
N ALA A 64 -0.53 10.39 -4.78
CA ALA A 64 -1.71 9.86 -4.10
C ALA A 64 -1.42 8.52 -3.41
N PHE A 65 -0.74 7.59 -4.09
CA PHE A 65 -0.32 6.34 -3.47
C PHE A 65 0.73 6.58 -2.38
N PHE A 66 1.68 7.49 -2.55
CA PHE A 66 2.63 7.81 -1.48
C PHE A 66 1.92 8.27 -0.21
N LEU A 67 0.92 9.15 -0.34
CA LEU A 67 0.12 9.61 0.78
C LEU A 67 -0.77 8.50 1.37
N ALA A 68 -1.38 7.66 0.54
CA ALA A 68 -2.26 6.58 0.99
C ALA A 68 -1.49 5.41 1.60
N VAL A 69 -0.53 4.82 0.88
CA VAL A 69 0.19 3.62 1.33
C VAL A 69 1.48 3.93 2.07
N GLY A 70 2.22 4.96 1.64
CA GLY A 70 3.51 5.31 2.25
C GLY A 70 3.40 6.07 3.57
N VAL A 71 2.29 6.78 3.78
CA VAL A 71 2.02 7.56 5.00
C VAL A 71 0.81 7.02 5.76
N ALA A 72 -0.39 7.04 5.16
CA ALA A 72 -1.61 6.76 5.92
C ALA A 72 -1.72 5.30 6.34
N ALA A 73 -1.49 4.34 5.44
CA ALA A 73 -1.52 2.92 5.75
C ALA A 73 -0.51 2.58 6.85
N HIS A 74 0.74 3.01 6.73
CA HIS A 74 1.76 2.76 7.76
C HIS A 74 1.44 3.42 9.10
N ALA A 75 0.85 4.63 9.10
CA ALA A 75 0.41 5.26 10.34
C ALA A 75 -0.74 4.50 11.01
N LEU A 76 -1.69 3.98 10.23
CA LEU A 76 -2.80 3.17 10.73
C LEU A 76 -2.34 1.79 11.24
N ASP A 77 -1.41 1.16 10.53
CA ASP A 77 -0.81 -0.11 10.93
C ASP A 77 -0.01 0.07 12.22
N GLU A 78 0.74 1.17 12.34
CA GLU A 78 1.47 1.51 13.55
C GLU A 78 0.54 1.81 14.74
N LEU A 79 -0.60 2.47 14.51
CA LEU A 79 -1.66 2.62 15.51
C LEU A 79 -2.23 1.25 15.96
N ASN A 80 -2.22 0.26 15.07
CA ASN A 80 -2.75 -1.08 15.32
C ASN A 80 -1.66 -2.05 15.83
N GLY A 81 -1.22 -1.85 17.06
CA GLY A 81 -0.34 -2.82 17.75
C GLY A 81 1.16 -2.58 17.58
N ARG A 82 1.57 -1.44 17.01
CA ARG A 82 2.96 -0.98 16.94
C ARG A 82 3.95 -1.96 16.28
N PRO A 83 3.65 -2.52 15.09
CA PRO A 83 4.54 -3.45 14.42
C PRO A 83 5.92 -2.87 14.07
N LEU A 84 6.04 -1.55 13.87
CA LEU A 84 7.31 -0.89 13.57
C LEU A 84 8.03 -0.36 14.82
N ASP A 85 7.36 -0.40 15.97
CA ASP A 85 7.87 0.00 17.30
C ASP A 85 8.44 1.43 17.31
N THR A 86 7.75 2.36 16.65
CA THR A 86 8.14 3.78 16.59
C THR A 86 7.72 4.54 17.85
N ALA A 87 8.45 5.60 18.21
CA ALA A 87 8.10 6.46 19.34
C ALA A 87 7.05 7.56 19.01
N ILE A 88 6.42 7.52 17.83
CA ILE A 88 5.47 8.54 17.38
C ILE A 88 4.17 8.41 18.19
N SER A 89 3.64 9.50 18.74
CA SER A 89 2.40 9.43 19.52
C SER A 89 1.18 9.10 18.66
N ASP A 90 0.18 8.45 19.26
CA ASP A 90 -1.07 8.07 18.57
C ASP A 90 -1.75 9.27 17.89
N GLN A 91 -1.75 10.43 18.55
CA GLN A 91 -2.32 11.65 17.98
C GLN A 91 -1.62 12.05 16.67
N VAL A 92 -0.29 11.96 16.61
CA VAL A 92 0.47 12.31 15.41
C VAL A 92 0.24 11.28 14.31
N LEU A 93 0.15 10.00 14.64
CA LEU A 93 -0.18 8.95 13.69
C LEU A 93 -1.59 9.14 13.10
N TRP A 94 -2.59 9.44 13.93
CA TRP A 94 -3.94 9.75 13.44
C TRP A 94 -3.96 10.96 12.53
N VAL A 95 -3.25 12.04 12.88
CA VAL A 95 -3.13 13.22 12.02
C VAL A 95 -2.50 12.85 10.68
N ALA A 96 -1.41 12.09 10.68
CA ALA A 96 -0.75 11.63 9.47
C ALA A 96 -1.66 10.73 8.60
N ALA A 97 -2.39 9.82 9.24
CA ALA A 97 -3.35 8.95 8.59
C ALA A 97 -4.48 9.72 7.92
N VAL A 98 -5.11 10.65 8.64
CA VAL A 98 -6.22 11.46 8.12
C VAL A 98 -5.75 12.37 7.00
N LEU A 99 -4.65 13.11 7.19
CA LEU A 99 -4.14 14.03 6.18
C LEU A 99 -3.63 13.30 4.93
N GLY A 100 -2.92 12.18 5.10
CA GLY A 100 -2.45 11.35 4.00
C GLY A 100 -3.60 10.77 3.20
N LEU A 101 -4.59 10.17 3.86
CA LEU A 101 -5.72 9.54 3.19
C LEU A 101 -6.64 10.58 2.53
N ALA A 102 -6.90 11.72 3.18
CA ALA A 102 -7.67 12.81 2.60
C ALA A 102 -6.97 13.43 1.39
N GLY A 103 -5.65 13.65 1.47
CA GLY A 103 -4.84 14.16 0.36
C GLY A 103 -4.83 13.20 -0.83
N ALA A 104 -4.68 11.89 -0.58
CA ALA A 104 -4.76 10.87 -1.62
C ALA A 104 -6.15 10.83 -2.29
N ALA A 105 -7.22 10.85 -1.50
CA ALA A 105 -8.59 10.88 -2.01
C ALA A 105 -8.85 12.15 -2.83
N ALA A 106 -8.39 13.31 -2.36
CA ALA A 106 -8.53 14.58 -3.07
C ALA A 106 -7.82 14.55 -4.43
N LEU A 107 -6.59 14.02 -4.51
CA LEU A 107 -5.86 13.84 -5.77
C LEU A 107 -6.59 12.90 -6.73
N GLY A 108 -7.10 11.77 -6.22
CA GLY A 108 -7.88 10.84 -7.03
C GLY A 108 -9.17 11.45 -7.57
N MET A 109 -9.90 12.21 -6.73
CA MET A 109 -11.12 12.92 -7.14
C MET A 109 -10.85 14.09 -8.09
N ALA A 110 -9.70 14.75 -7.98
CA ALA A 110 -9.27 15.74 -8.98
C ALA A 110 -9.10 15.09 -10.37
N GLY A 111 -8.57 13.87 -10.43
CA GLY A 111 -8.49 13.08 -11.68
C GLY A 111 -9.87 12.80 -12.29
N VAL A 112 -10.89 12.52 -11.46
CA VAL A 112 -12.28 12.36 -11.93
C VAL A 112 -12.78 13.62 -12.64
N ALA A 113 -12.49 14.80 -12.07
CA ALA A 113 -12.88 16.09 -12.65
C ALA A 113 -12.17 16.37 -14.01
N TRP A 114 -11.08 15.66 -14.31
CA TRP A 114 -10.31 15.76 -15.57
C TRP A 114 -10.53 14.56 -16.51
N GLY A 115 -11.62 13.82 -16.33
CA GLY A 115 -12.07 12.80 -17.28
C GLY A 115 -11.75 11.36 -16.88
N ALA A 116 -10.92 11.12 -15.85
CA ALA A 116 -10.64 9.78 -15.34
C ALA A 116 -11.79 9.27 -14.44
N TRP A 117 -13.00 9.18 -14.99
CA TRP A 117 -14.23 8.86 -14.26
C TRP A 117 -14.17 7.51 -13.52
N ALA A 118 -13.39 6.56 -14.00
CA ALA A 118 -13.19 5.28 -13.32
C ALA A 118 -12.64 5.45 -11.90
N LEU A 119 -11.85 6.51 -11.64
CA LEU A 119 -11.33 6.82 -10.31
C LEU A 119 -12.44 7.11 -9.29
N ALA A 120 -13.65 7.50 -9.72
CA ALA A 120 -14.80 7.69 -8.82
C ALA A 120 -15.21 6.37 -8.12
N LEU A 121 -14.91 5.23 -8.73
CA LEU A 121 -15.07 3.91 -8.12
C LEU A 121 -13.82 3.52 -7.31
N PHE A 122 -12.63 3.70 -7.87
CA PHE A 122 -11.40 3.21 -7.24
C PHE A 122 -11.01 3.99 -5.98
N VAL A 123 -11.26 5.30 -5.91
CA VAL A 123 -10.96 6.11 -4.72
C VAL A 123 -11.69 5.60 -3.47
N PRO A 124 -13.04 5.45 -3.45
CA PRO A 124 -13.72 4.93 -2.26
C PRO A 124 -13.31 3.49 -1.93
N VAL A 125 -13.04 2.64 -2.94
CA VAL A 125 -12.50 1.29 -2.70
C VAL A 125 -11.15 1.37 -2.00
N GLY A 126 -10.24 2.21 -2.48
CA GLY A 126 -8.92 2.43 -1.89
C GLY A 126 -9.01 2.90 -0.44
N VAL A 127 -9.92 3.83 -0.13
CA VAL A 127 -10.18 4.30 1.24
C VAL A 127 -10.64 3.15 2.15
N VAL A 128 -11.62 2.35 1.70
CA VAL A 128 -12.12 1.20 2.46
C VAL A 128 -11.01 0.17 2.68
N VAL A 129 -10.19 -0.10 1.67
CA VAL A 129 -9.08 -1.05 1.74
C VAL A 129 -7.98 -0.57 2.68
N VAL A 130 -7.57 0.70 2.63
CA VAL A 130 -6.58 1.28 3.56
C VAL A 130 -7.06 1.17 5.00
N LEU A 131 -8.29 1.59 5.28
CA LEU A 131 -8.84 1.51 6.63
C LEU A 131 -9.02 0.06 7.09
N GLY A 132 -9.64 -0.76 6.24
CA GLY A 132 -10.01 -2.13 6.59
C GLY A 132 -8.83 -3.08 6.71
N TYR A 133 -7.77 -2.89 5.92
CA TYR A 133 -6.55 -3.69 6.03
C TYR A 133 -5.77 -3.33 7.29
N ASN A 134 -5.42 -2.06 7.47
CA ASN A 134 -4.45 -1.66 8.50
C ASN A 134 -5.07 -1.60 9.92
N LEU A 135 -6.37 -1.30 10.04
CA LEU A 135 -7.08 -1.37 11.33
C LEU A 135 -7.73 -2.74 11.58
N GLU A 136 -7.49 -3.72 10.70
CA GLU A 136 -8.09 -5.06 10.75
C GLU A 136 -9.63 -5.07 10.91
N LEU A 137 -10.29 -4.10 10.28
CA LEU A 137 -11.75 -4.05 10.27
C LEU A 137 -12.33 -5.33 9.65
N PHE A 138 -13.61 -5.58 9.91
CA PHE A 138 -14.31 -6.77 9.43
C PHE A 138 -13.71 -8.09 9.95
N ALA A 139 -13.10 -8.05 11.14
CA ALA A 139 -12.40 -9.18 11.77
C ALA A 139 -11.20 -9.68 10.94
N GLY A 140 -10.41 -8.76 10.38
CA GLY A 140 -9.17 -9.08 9.67
C GLY A 140 -9.36 -9.77 8.31
N ARG A 141 -10.58 -9.84 7.76
CA ARG A 141 -10.84 -10.52 6.47
C ARG A 141 -10.08 -9.92 5.29
N LEU A 142 -9.75 -8.63 5.34
CA LEU A 142 -8.90 -7.97 4.34
C LEU A 142 -7.41 -8.16 4.64
N HIS A 143 -7.04 -8.35 5.91
CA HIS A 143 -5.65 -8.51 6.36
C HIS A 143 -5.19 -9.97 6.21
N THR A 144 -5.08 -10.45 4.97
CA THR A 144 -4.57 -11.78 4.62
C THR A 144 -3.44 -11.67 3.60
N ASP A 145 -2.67 -12.75 3.37
CA ASP A 145 -1.62 -12.73 2.33
C ASP A 145 -2.17 -12.56 0.91
N VAL A 146 -3.34 -13.15 0.64
CA VAL A 146 -4.07 -12.93 -0.63
C VAL A 146 -4.60 -11.51 -0.69
N GLY A 147 -5.17 -10.99 0.41
CA GLY A 147 -5.61 -9.61 0.51
C GLY A 147 -4.47 -8.63 0.24
N PHE A 148 -3.30 -8.86 0.83
CA PHE A 148 -2.08 -8.10 0.54
C PHE A 148 -1.74 -8.14 -0.95
N ALA A 149 -1.67 -9.33 -1.55
CA ALA A 149 -1.33 -9.49 -2.94
C ALA A 149 -2.27 -8.71 -3.88
N VAL A 150 -3.58 -8.81 -3.65
CA VAL A 150 -4.61 -8.15 -4.45
C VAL A 150 -4.58 -6.64 -4.25
N TRP A 151 -4.60 -6.18 -3.00
CA TRP A 151 -4.82 -4.77 -2.67
C TRP A 151 -3.54 -3.95 -2.70
N TRP A 152 -2.40 -4.53 -2.35
CA TRP A 152 -1.12 -3.83 -2.31
C TRP A 152 -0.23 -4.16 -3.51
N GLY A 153 -0.44 -5.29 -4.18
CA GLY A 153 0.21 -5.60 -5.47
C GLY A 153 -0.62 -5.17 -6.68
N GLY A 154 -1.81 -5.76 -6.84
CA GLY A 154 -2.62 -5.59 -8.05
C GLY A 154 -3.33 -4.24 -8.17
N PHE A 155 -3.98 -3.78 -7.11
CA PHE A 155 -4.78 -2.55 -7.14
C PHE A 155 -3.99 -1.29 -7.57
N PRO A 156 -2.73 -1.05 -7.12
CA PRO A 156 -1.94 0.07 -7.63
C PRO A 156 -1.71 0.01 -9.14
N VAL A 157 -1.49 -1.18 -9.72
CA VAL A 157 -1.38 -1.35 -11.18
C VAL A 157 -2.67 -0.92 -11.86
N VAL A 158 -3.82 -1.41 -11.39
CA VAL A 158 -5.12 -1.08 -11.98
C VAL A 158 -5.38 0.42 -11.92
N VAL A 159 -5.16 1.05 -10.76
CA VAL A 159 -5.39 2.48 -10.58
C VAL A 159 -4.43 3.31 -11.45
N GLY A 160 -3.15 2.95 -11.48
CA GLY A 160 -2.15 3.60 -12.33
C GLY A 160 -2.48 3.52 -13.82
N TYR A 161 -3.00 2.37 -14.26
CA TYR A 161 -3.46 2.17 -15.63
C TYR A 161 -4.70 3.00 -15.95
N VAL A 162 -5.77 2.95 -15.15
CA VAL A 162 -7.01 3.69 -15.45
C VAL A 162 -6.86 5.21 -15.31
N ALA A 163 -5.92 5.68 -14.48
CA ALA A 163 -5.60 7.10 -14.37
C ALA A 163 -5.03 7.68 -15.69
N GLN A 164 -4.49 6.84 -16.56
CA GLN A 164 -4.02 7.23 -17.90
C GLN A 164 -5.13 7.29 -18.96
N GLN A 165 -6.39 7.08 -18.56
CA GLN A 165 -7.57 7.09 -19.43
C GLN A 165 -7.38 6.23 -20.71
N PRO A 166 -6.94 4.97 -20.57
CA PRO A 166 -6.65 4.13 -21.72
C PRO A 166 -7.93 3.74 -22.46
N PRO A 167 -7.86 3.45 -23.77
CA PRO A 167 -8.97 2.83 -24.48
C PRO A 167 -9.26 1.44 -23.89
N LEU A 168 -10.55 1.09 -23.83
CA LEU A 168 -11.00 -0.21 -23.35
C LEU A 168 -11.07 -1.23 -24.49
N ASP A 169 -9.92 -1.52 -25.11
CA ASP A 169 -9.80 -2.61 -26.07
C ASP A 169 -9.27 -3.90 -25.43
N TRP A 170 -9.53 -5.03 -26.08
CA TRP A 170 -9.19 -6.35 -25.55
C TRP A 170 -7.69 -6.53 -25.31
N THR A 171 -6.85 -6.01 -26.21
CA THR A 171 -5.39 -6.14 -26.11
C THR A 171 -4.87 -5.40 -24.89
N GLN A 172 -5.33 -4.18 -24.68
CA GLN A 172 -4.96 -3.36 -23.54
C GLN A 172 -5.46 -3.95 -22.21
N LEU A 173 -6.68 -4.49 -22.18
CA LEU A 173 -7.22 -5.19 -21.01
C LEU A 173 -6.40 -6.42 -20.64
N VAL A 174 -5.99 -7.23 -21.63
CA VAL A 174 -5.14 -8.40 -21.40
C VAL A 174 -3.76 -7.99 -20.88
N ALA A 175 -3.15 -6.96 -21.47
CA ALA A 175 -1.85 -6.45 -21.01
C ALA A 175 -1.91 -5.93 -19.58
N ALA A 176 -2.90 -5.09 -19.26
CA ALA A 176 -3.10 -4.57 -17.91
C ALA A 176 -3.41 -5.68 -16.91
N GLY A 177 -4.23 -6.65 -17.29
CA GLY A 177 -4.53 -7.84 -16.47
C GLY A 177 -3.29 -8.68 -16.18
N GLY A 178 -2.44 -8.91 -17.19
CA GLY A 178 -1.18 -9.64 -17.04
C GLY A 178 -0.21 -8.96 -16.06
N VAL A 179 -0.01 -7.64 -16.18
CA VAL A 179 0.84 -6.87 -15.25
C VAL A 179 0.24 -6.83 -13.84
N THR A 180 -1.08 -6.71 -13.73
CA THR A 180 -1.79 -6.77 -12.44
C THR A 180 -1.58 -8.12 -11.76
N ALA A 181 -1.71 -9.23 -12.50
CA ALA A 181 -1.48 -10.57 -11.98
C ALA A 181 -0.02 -10.79 -11.58
N ALA A 182 0.94 -10.28 -12.37
CA ALA A 182 2.36 -10.37 -12.05
C ALA A 182 2.72 -9.57 -10.78
N ALA A 183 2.18 -8.37 -10.62
CA ALA A 183 2.36 -7.55 -9.43
C ALA A 183 1.75 -8.22 -8.18
N ALA A 184 0.53 -8.73 -8.28
CA ALA A 184 -0.10 -9.49 -7.20
C ALA A 184 0.69 -10.75 -6.85
N GLY A 185 1.16 -11.51 -7.85
CA GLY A 185 2.00 -12.70 -7.64
C GLY A 185 3.32 -12.37 -6.96
N THR A 186 3.99 -11.28 -7.35
CA THR A 186 5.22 -10.80 -6.71
C THR A 186 4.96 -10.37 -5.27
N ALA A 187 3.85 -9.68 -5.02
CA ALA A 187 3.43 -9.28 -3.68
C ALA A 187 3.13 -10.48 -2.78
N TYR A 188 2.45 -11.49 -3.32
CA TYR A 188 2.17 -12.74 -2.62
C TYR A 188 3.45 -13.51 -2.27
N ALA A 189 4.35 -13.66 -3.26
CA ALA A 189 5.63 -14.33 -3.05
C ALA A 189 6.45 -13.64 -1.95
N GLN A 190 6.51 -12.30 -1.96
CA GLN A 190 7.20 -11.53 -0.92
C GLN A 190 6.60 -11.81 0.47
N ARG A 191 5.26 -11.80 0.62
CA ARG A 191 4.59 -12.08 1.90
C ARG A 191 4.97 -13.45 2.45
N ILE A 192 4.87 -14.48 1.63
CA ILE A 192 5.19 -15.86 2.03
C ILE A 192 6.67 -16.01 2.40
N LEU A 193 7.57 -15.46 1.58
CA LEU A 193 9.01 -15.69 1.71
C LEU A 193 9.67 -14.80 2.79
N SER A 194 9.05 -13.68 3.16
CA SER A 194 9.63 -12.75 4.15
C SER A 194 9.68 -13.30 5.58
N THR A 195 8.71 -14.13 5.97
CA THR A 195 8.66 -14.72 7.30
C THR A 195 9.78 -15.74 7.56
N PRO A 196 10.03 -16.73 6.69
CA PRO A 196 11.17 -17.63 6.86
C PRO A 196 12.51 -16.88 6.74
N ALA A 197 12.61 -15.88 5.86
CA ALA A 197 13.85 -15.08 5.72
C ALA A 197 14.26 -14.34 7.00
N ARG A 198 13.31 -13.95 7.87
CA ARG A 198 13.60 -13.32 9.17
C ARG A 198 14.13 -14.29 10.23
N ARG A 199 14.17 -15.59 9.94
CA ARG A 199 14.61 -16.65 10.85
C ARG A 199 15.93 -17.30 10.43
N LEU A 200 16.51 -16.89 9.29
CA LEU A 200 17.82 -17.30 8.80
C LEU A 200 18.89 -16.37 9.37
#